data_AF-A0A3D0QIH9-F1
#
_entry.id   AF-A0A3D0QIH9-F1
#
_cell.length_a   1.000
_cell.length_b   1.000
_cell.length_c   1.000
_cell.angle_alpha   90.00
_cell.angle_beta   90.00
_cell.angle_gamma   90.00
#
_symmetry.space_group_name_H-M   'P 1'
#
loop_
_entity.id
_entity.type
_entity.pdbx_description
1 polymer ?
#
loop_
_entity_poly.entity_id
_entity_poly.type
_entity_poly.pdbx_seq_one_letter_code
_entity_poly.pdbx_strand_id
1 'polypeptide(L)'
;MMNLRSLFHADRLKPEWTYTANGMLWRLFCAKGERIVGECRDQGRKTASFFCLDENTGLPLWKDLRLEEAWWVGIEAVLGDTLVLHSYAKPDMPQHRGIRAFDVASGTPRWRNDESTFWFCVDDRLYAYRDLFEKRVGYELDLNTGAHLRTFEESLQEINDLRERATEIQDREGVVLPGPFDRDSA
;
A
#
# COMPACT_ATOMS: atom_id res chain seq x y z
N MET A 1 -2.41 35.59 -47.99
CA MET A 1 -2.82 34.18 -47.83
C MET A 1 -1.87 33.57 -46.80
N MET A 2 -2.27 33.54 -45.54
CA MET A 2 -1.39 33.20 -44.40
C MET A 2 -1.76 31.82 -43.88
N ASN A 3 -0.75 30.96 -43.76
CA ASN A 3 -0.89 29.53 -43.47
C ASN A 3 -1.31 29.31 -42.01
N LEU A 4 -2.57 28.88 -41.82
CA LEU A 4 -3.19 28.56 -40.52
C LEU A 4 -2.81 27.15 -40.04
N ARG A 5 -1.52 26.81 -40.06
CA ARG A 5 -1.04 25.55 -39.46
C ARG A 5 -0.09 25.86 -38.34
N SER A 6 -0.46 25.37 -37.15
CA SER A 6 0.33 25.31 -35.92
C SER A 6 0.18 26.48 -34.96
N LEU A 7 -0.88 26.44 -34.13
CA LEU A 7 -0.92 27.19 -32.86
C LEU A 7 -1.21 26.33 -31.64
N PHE A 8 -1.26 24.99 -31.79
CA PHE A 8 -1.41 24.08 -30.65
C PHE A 8 -0.58 22.81 -30.89
N HIS A 9 0.73 22.92 -30.77
CA HIS A 9 1.53 21.79 -30.27
C HIS A 9 1.74 22.07 -28.78
N ALA A 10 0.73 21.75 -27.97
CA ALA A 10 1.01 21.49 -26.57
C ALA A 10 2.00 20.32 -26.55
N ASP A 11 3.20 20.53 -26.03
CA ASP A 11 4.18 19.46 -25.90
C ASP A 11 3.52 18.31 -25.15
N ARG A 12 3.25 17.24 -25.90
CA ARG A 12 2.61 16.05 -25.34
C ARG A 12 3.65 15.41 -24.44
N LEU A 13 3.31 15.33 -23.15
CA LEU A 13 4.06 14.51 -22.20
C LEU A 13 4.26 13.13 -22.82
N LYS A 14 5.52 12.72 -22.94
CA LYS A 14 5.89 11.37 -23.33
C LYS A 14 6.13 10.59 -22.06
N PRO A 15 5.64 9.34 -21.95
CA PRO A 15 6.00 8.50 -20.84
C PRO A 15 7.52 8.28 -20.84
N GLU A 16 8.15 8.46 -19.68
CA GLU A 16 9.57 8.16 -19.49
C GLU A 16 9.83 6.65 -19.60
N TRP A 17 8.93 5.87 -19.02
CA TRP A 17 8.88 4.42 -19.14
C TRP A 17 7.43 3.92 -19.15
N THR A 18 7.25 2.65 -19.51
CA THR A 18 5.95 1.97 -19.43
C THR A 18 6.15 0.59 -18.83
N TYR A 19 5.24 0.20 -17.94
CA TYR A 19 5.18 -1.14 -17.37
C TYR A 19 3.85 -1.80 -17.69
N THR A 20 3.91 -3.04 -18.19
CA THR A 20 2.73 -3.87 -18.44
C THR A 20 2.57 -4.86 -17.30
N ALA A 21 1.57 -4.65 -16.46
CA ALA A 21 1.29 -5.51 -15.34
C ALA A 21 0.60 -6.83 -15.78
N ASN A 22 0.81 -7.90 -15.02
CA ASN A 22 0.23 -9.21 -15.29
C ASN A 22 -1.17 -9.33 -14.65
N GLY A 23 -2.15 -8.69 -15.26
CA GLY A 23 -3.54 -8.67 -14.80
C GLY A 23 -4.14 -7.26 -14.78
N MET A 24 -5.36 -7.14 -14.26
CA MET A 24 -5.99 -5.84 -14.04
C MET A 24 -5.31 -5.15 -12.86
N LEU A 25 -4.73 -3.98 -13.10
CA LEU A 25 -4.16 -3.15 -12.05
C LEU A 25 -5.29 -2.67 -11.11
N TRP A 26 -5.17 -2.98 -9.83
CA TRP A 26 -6.20 -2.71 -8.82
C TRP A 26 -5.81 -1.56 -7.89
N ARG A 27 -4.55 -1.53 -7.42
CA ARG A 27 -4.01 -0.48 -6.56
C ARG A 27 -2.56 -0.20 -6.91
N LEU A 28 -2.13 1.04 -6.66
CA LEU A 28 -0.75 1.50 -6.75
C LEU A 28 -0.43 2.38 -5.54
N PHE A 29 0.78 2.24 -5.03
CA PHE A 29 1.33 3.05 -3.94
C PHE A 29 2.73 3.51 -4.32
N CYS A 30 3.01 4.79 -4.12
CA CYS A 30 4.38 5.29 -4.12
C CYS A 30 4.97 4.96 -2.74
N ALA A 31 6.07 4.23 -2.73
CA ALA A 31 6.76 3.78 -1.55
C ALA A 31 8.07 4.55 -1.37
N LYS A 32 8.60 4.56 -0.15
CA LYS A 32 9.88 5.21 0.14
C LYS A 32 11.00 4.56 -0.69
N GLY A 33 11.95 5.40 -1.11
CA GLY A 33 13.13 4.96 -1.85
C GLY A 33 12.87 4.72 -3.34
N GLU A 34 12.03 5.57 -3.96
CA GLU A 34 11.79 5.61 -5.42
C GLU A 34 11.23 4.27 -5.92
N ARG A 35 10.12 3.85 -5.30
CA ARG A 35 9.50 2.55 -5.55
C ARG A 35 8.01 2.69 -5.78
N ILE A 36 7.48 1.88 -6.68
CA ILE A 36 6.04 1.78 -6.91
C ILE A 36 5.60 0.35 -6.57
N VAL A 37 4.76 0.20 -5.55
CA VAL A 37 4.15 -1.08 -5.20
C VAL A 37 2.77 -1.16 -5.81
N GLY A 38 2.45 -2.29 -6.43
CA GLY A 38 1.17 -2.49 -7.10
C GLY A 38 0.51 -3.81 -6.77
N GLU A 39 -0.80 -3.80 -6.90
CA GLU A 39 -1.68 -4.97 -6.79
C GLU A 39 -2.37 -5.22 -8.13
N CYS A 40 -2.30 -6.46 -8.59
CA CYS A 40 -2.98 -6.94 -9.79
C CYS A 40 -4.04 -7.99 -9.44
N ARG A 41 -5.10 -8.03 -10.25
CA ARG A 41 -6.19 -9.00 -10.16
C ARG A 41 -6.41 -9.70 -11.49
N ASP A 42 -6.54 -11.02 -11.43
CA ASP A 42 -7.08 -11.84 -12.52
C ASP A 42 -8.44 -12.37 -12.07
N GLN A 43 -9.51 -11.80 -12.61
CA GLN A 43 -10.89 -12.20 -12.28
C GLN A 43 -11.23 -13.60 -12.80
N GLY A 44 -10.67 -14.00 -13.95
CA GLY A 44 -10.94 -15.30 -14.56
C GLY A 44 -10.34 -16.43 -13.74
N ARG A 45 -9.13 -16.24 -13.24
CA ARG A 45 -8.44 -17.20 -12.36
C ARG A 45 -8.77 -17.01 -10.88
N LYS A 46 -9.44 -15.91 -10.51
CA LYS A 46 -9.62 -15.46 -9.13
C LYS A 46 -8.29 -15.45 -8.39
N THR A 47 -7.32 -14.70 -8.91
CA THR A 47 -6.03 -14.52 -8.23
C THR A 47 -5.65 -13.05 -8.07
N ALA A 48 -4.94 -12.76 -7.00
CA ALA A 48 -4.24 -11.52 -6.74
C ALA A 48 -2.73 -11.78 -6.84
N SER A 49 -2.01 -10.79 -7.33
CA SER A 49 -0.55 -10.76 -7.25
C SER A 49 -0.08 -9.35 -6.95
N PHE A 50 1.11 -9.26 -6.38
CA PHE A 50 1.73 -8.00 -6.02
C PHE A 50 3.06 -7.86 -6.77
N PHE A 51 3.46 -6.62 -7.01
CA PHE A 51 4.74 -6.29 -7.62
C PHE A 51 5.32 -5.02 -7.01
N CYS A 52 6.64 -4.83 -7.17
CA CYS A 52 7.30 -3.56 -6.92
C CYS A 52 8.18 -3.20 -8.11
N LEU A 53 8.10 -1.95 -8.52
CA LEU A 53 8.94 -1.36 -9.55
C LEU A 53 9.92 -0.39 -8.91
N ASP A 54 11.06 -0.23 -9.55
CA ASP A 54 11.89 0.95 -9.45
C ASP A 54 11.17 2.11 -10.17
N GLU A 55 10.93 3.22 -9.47
CA GLU A 55 10.13 4.35 -9.96
C GLU A 55 10.82 5.10 -11.10
N ASN A 56 12.15 5.12 -11.14
CA ASN A 56 12.91 5.85 -12.15
C ASN A 56 12.97 5.09 -13.48
N THR A 57 13.06 3.76 -13.42
CA THR A 57 13.27 2.92 -14.61
C THR A 57 12.01 2.17 -15.07
N GLY A 58 11.02 2.03 -14.20
CA GLY A 58 9.84 1.20 -14.44
C GLY A 58 10.14 -0.31 -14.43
N LEU A 59 11.37 -0.71 -14.10
CA LEU A 59 11.78 -2.11 -14.05
C LEU A 59 11.29 -2.76 -12.76
N PRO A 60 10.79 -4.01 -12.81
CA PRO A 60 10.36 -4.70 -11.61
C PRO A 60 11.56 -5.07 -10.73
N LEU A 61 11.54 -4.65 -9.47
CA LEU A 61 12.40 -5.18 -8.41
C LEU A 61 11.98 -6.60 -8.06
N TRP A 62 10.68 -6.83 -7.98
CA TRP A 62 10.05 -8.15 -7.87
C TRP A 62 8.64 -8.11 -8.43
N LYS A 63 8.11 -9.28 -8.78
CA LYS A 63 6.78 -9.44 -9.40
C LYS A 63 6.19 -10.80 -9.06
N ASP A 64 4.89 -10.92 -9.26
CA ASP A 64 4.13 -12.16 -9.04
C ASP A 64 4.22 -12.69 -7.58
N LEU A 65 4.41 -11.80 -6.61
CA LEU A 65 4.25 -12.16 -5.20
C LEU A 65 2.79 -12.57 -4.98
N ARG A 66 2.58 -13.75 -4.41
CA ARG A 66 1.25 -14.33 -4.17
C ARG A 66 1.20 -14.87 -2.75
N LEU A 67 0.02 -14.78 -2.15
CA LEU A 67 -0.27 -15.41 -0.87
C LEU A 67 -0.93 -16.78 -1.11
N GLU A 68 -0.96 -17.61 -0.07
CA GLU A 68 -1.62 -18.93 -0.11
C GLU A 68 -3.11 -18.79 -0.44
N GLU A 69 -3.80 -17.82 0.15
CA GLU A 69 -5.14 -17.41 -0.27
C GLU A 69 -5.01 -16.55 -1.53
N ALA A 70 -5.49 -17.09 -2.64
CA ALA A 70 -5.23 -16.52 -3.96
C ALA A 70 -6.08 -15.31 -4.28
N TRP A 71 -7.33 -15.23 -3.80
CA TRP A 71 -8.26 -14.17 -4.22
C TRP A 71 -8.58 -13.20 -3.10
N TRP A 72 -8.82 -13.73 -1.91
CA TRP A 72 -9.32 -12.95 -0.79
C TRP A 72 -8.17 -12.38 0.04
N VAL A 73 -7.36 -11.57 -0.61
CA VAL A 73 -6.21 -10.85 -0.04
C VAL A 73 -6.11 -9.46 -0.63
N GLY A 74 -5.35 -8.53 -0.05
CA GLY A 74 -5.09 -7.22 -0.64
C GLY A 74 -4.04 -6.41 0.12
N ILE A 75 -3.69 -5.25 -0.41
CA ILE A 75 -2.83 -4.27 0.28
C ILE A 75 -3.63 -3.48 1.31
N GLU A 76 -3.19 -3.46 2.56
CA GLU A 76 -3.68 -2.54 3.59
C GLU A 76 -2.90 -1.23 3.57
N ALA A 77 -1.57 -1.32 3.54
CA ALA A 77 -0.69 -0.17 3.59
C ALA A 77 0.68 -0.47 2.99
N VAL A 78 1.35 0.60 2.55
CA VAL A 78 2.79 0.61 2.27
C VAL A 78 3.36 1.78 3.07
N LEU A 79 4.17 1.49 4.08
CA LEU A 79 4.75 2.51 4.96
C LEU A 79 6.22 2.21 5.23
N GLY A 80 7.06 3.23 5.04
CA GLY A 80 8.51 3.07 5.08
C GLY A 80 8.96 2.03 4.05
N ASP A 81 9.54 0.94 4.55
CA ASP A 81 10.04 -0.18 3.75
C ASP A 81 9.21 -1.47 3.98
N THR A 82 7.99 -1.32 4.50
CA THR A 82 7.08 -2.42 4.81
C THR A 82 5.81 -2.36 3.96
N LEU A 83 5.53 -3.45 3.26
CA LEU A 83 4.25 -3.72 2.62
C LEU A 83 3.40 -4.56 3.58
N VAL A 84 2.18 -4.11 3.87
CA VAL A 84 1.23 -4.81 4.74
C VAL A 84 0.08 -5.34 3.90
N LEU A 85 -0.11 -6.66 3.96
CA LEU A 85 -1.19 -7.37 3.28
C LEU A 85 -2.17 -7.99 4.29
N HIS A 86 -3.44 -8.02 3.93
CA HIS A 86 -4.49 -8.76 4.66
C HIS A 86 -5.02 -9.95 3.88
N SER A 87 -5.77 -10.81 4.57
CA SER A 87 -6.75 -11.73 3.97
C SER A 87 -8.18 -11.31 4.34
N TYR A 88 -9.20 -11.79 3.64
CA TYR A 88 -10.57 -11.73 4.14
C TYR A 88 -10.91 -13.00 4.92
N ALA A 89 -11.74 -12.87 5.94
CA ALA A 89 -12.15 -14.01 6.75
C ALA A 89 -12.97 -15.04 5.96
N LYS A 90 -13.84 -14.56 5.05
CA LYS A 90 -14.66 -15.38 4.16
C LYS A 90 -14.99 -14.61 2.87
N PRO A 91 -15.29 -15.31 1.76
CA PRO A 91 -15.69 -14.68 0.48
C PRO A 91 -16.87 -13.72 0.56
N ASP A 92 -17.79 -13.98 1.49
CA ASP A 92 -19.05 -13.26 1.70
C ASP A 92 -18.97 -12.22 2.82
N MET A 93 -17.83 -12.13 3.53
CA MET A 93 -17.65 -11.19 4.63
C MET A 93 -16.55 -10.19 4.29
N PRO A 94 -16.84 -8.87 4.26
CA PRO A 94 -15.86 -7.84 3.94
C PRO A 94 -14.84 -7.62 5.07
N GLN A 95 -14.87 -8.42 6.13
CA GLN A 95 -13.97 -8.28 7.26
C GLN A 95 -12.58 -8.79 6.92
N HIS A 96 -11.64 -7.85 6.94
CA HIS A 96 -10.22 -8.12 6.84
C HIS A 96 -9.74 -8.88 8.09
N ARG A 97 -8.80 -9.78 7.89
CA ARG A 97 -8.21 -10.60 8.92
C ARG A 97 -6.77 -10.93 8.58
N GLY A 98 -5.97 -10.96 9.62
CA GLY A 98 -4.57 -11.31 9.52
C GLY A 98 -3.76 -10.16 8.91
N ILE A 99 -2.49 -10.16 9.27
CA ILE A 99 -1.53 -9.16 8.86
C ILE A 99 -0.30 -9.92 8.40
N ARG A 100 0.12 -9.69 7.16
CA ARG A 100 1.37 -10.23 6.62
C ARG A 100 2.22 -9.05 6.16
N ALA A 101 3.39 -8.92 6.76
CA ALA A 101 4.33 -7.85 6.46
C ALA A 101 5.46 -8.37 5.57
N PHE A 102 5.80 -7.59 4.55
CA PHE A 102 6.85 -7.89 3.59
C PHE A 102 7.81 -6.72 3.48
N ASP A 103 9.06 -7.04 3.19
CA ASP A 103 10.08 -6.08 2.80
C ASP A 103 9.77 -5.53 1.40
N VAL A 104 9.67 -4.20 1.27
CA VAL A 104 9.30 -3.57 -0.01
C VAL A 104 10.41 -3.72 -1.05
N ALA A 105 11.69 -3.66 -0.65
CA ALA A 105 12.80 -3.76 -1.60
C ALA A 105 12.94 -5.14 -2.25
N SER A 106 12.69 -6.22 -1.50
CA SER A 106 12.92 -7.60 -1.93
C SER A 106 11.66 -8.43 -2.12
N GLY A 107 10.51 -8.00 -1.58
CA GLY A 107 9.28 -8.78 -1.57
C GLY A 107 9.32 -9.97 -0.62
N THR A 108 10.30 -10.03 0.29
CA THR A 108 10.46 -11.15 1.22
C THR A 108 9.56 -11.00 2.45
N PRO A 109 8.99 -12.09 2.99
CA PRO A 109 8.16 -12.01 4.19
C PRO A 109 9.00 -11.62 5.41
N ARG A 110 8.53 -10.63 6.19
CA ARG A 110 9.15 -10.19 7.45
C ARG A 110 8.51 -10.87 8.65
N TRP A 111 7.20 -10.71 8.80
CA TRP A 111 6.45 -11.28 9.93
C TRP A 111 4.96 -11.44 9.57
N ARG A 112 4.24 -12.21 10.39
CA ARG A 112 2.79 -12.39 10.25
C ARG A 112 2.08 -12.43 11.60
N ASN A 113 0.82 -12.01 11.61
CA ASN A 113 -0.11 -12.15 12.73
C ASN A 113 -1.48 -12.56 12.17
N ASP A 114 -1.90 -13.80 12.43
CA ASP A 114 -3.14 -14.36 11.85
C ASP A 114 -4.39 -14.04 12.68
N GLU A 115 -4.20 -13.45 13.87
CA GLU A 115 -5.25 -13.23 14.86
C GLU A 115 -5.84 -11.81 14.80
N SER A 116 -5.03 -10.83 14.42
CA SER A 116 -5.39 -9.41 14.48
C SER A 116 -5.82 -8.88 13.12
N THR A 117 -6.66 -7.85 13.12
CA THR A 117 -7.06 -7.09 11.94
C THR A 117 -6.33 -5.76 11.93
N PHE A 118 -5.77 -5.39 10.77
CA PHE A 118 -5.13 -4.09 10.56
C PHE A 118 -6.11 -2.95 10.83
N TRP A 119 -5.63 -1.86 11.43
CA TRP A 119 -6.42 -0.65 11.64
C TRP A 119 -5.81 0.55 10.91
N PHE A 120 -4.56 0.89 11.20
CA PHE A 120 -3.79 1.94 10.52
C PHE A 120 -2.31 1.78 10.87
N CYS A 121 -1.46 2.51 10.15
CA CYS A 121 -0.05 2.63 10.45
C CYS A 121 0.38 4.09 10.38
N VAL A 122 1.31 4.48 11.26
CA VAL A 122 1.92 5.80 11.30
C VAL A 122 3.32 5.66 11.86
N ASP A 123 4.27 6.40 11.30
CA ASP A 123 5.70 6.26 11.60
C ASP A 123 6.16 4.78 11.48
N ASP A 124 6.84 4.25 12.50
CA ASP A 124 7.27 2.85 12.57
C ASP A 124 6.29 1.96 13.37
N ARG A 125 5.01 2.37 13.47
CA ARG A 125 3.98 1.68 14.26
C ARG A 125 2.83 1.17 13.40
N LEU A 126 2.36 -0.02 13.74
CA LEU A 126 1.15 -0.60 13.20
C LEU A 126 0.14 -0.78 14.32
N TYR A 127 -1.05 -0.23 14.14
CA TYR A 127 -2.16 -0.42 15.06
C TYR A 127 -3.13 -1.43 14.49
N ALA A 128 -3.50 -2.40 15.32
CA ALA A 128 -4.39 -3.49 14.98
C ALA A 128 -5.47 -3.65 16.04
N TYR A 129 -6.49 -4.44 15.76
CA TYR A 129 -7.49 -4.80 16.74
C TYR A 129 -7.92 -6.25 16.62
N ARG A 130 -8.58 -6.73 17.67
CA ARG A 130 -9.31 -7.99 17.69
C ARG A 130 -10.69 -7.77 18.27
N ASP A 131 -11.70 -8.25 17.54
CA ASP A 131 -13.05 -8.36 18.06
C ASP A 131 -13.16 -9.61 18.93
N LEU A 132 -13.38 -9.42 20.23
CA LEU A 132 -13.78 -10.46 21.17
C LEU A 132 -15.31 -10.47 21.26
N PHE A 133 -15.85 -11.43 22.00
CA PHE A 133 -17.31 -11.61 22.11
C PHE A 133 -18.04 -10.34 22.61
N GLU A 134 -17.47 -9.63 23.59
CA GLU A 134 -18.12 -8.49 24.26
C GLU A 134 -17.45 -7.14 23.97
N LYS A 135 -16.24 -7.15 23.41
CA LYS A 135 -15.45 -5.92 23.21
C LYS A 135 -14.42 -6.06 22.11
N ARG A 136 -13.98 -4.92 21.58
CA ARG A 136 -12.79 -4.82 20.73
C ARG A 136 -11.59 -4.45 21.59
N VAL A 137 -10.48 -5.17 21.40
CA VAL A 137 -9.19 -4.88 22.03
C VAL A 137 -8.24 -4.37 20.95
N GLY A 138 -7.58 -3.25 21.22
CA GLY A 138 -6.59 -2.66 20.34
C GLY A 138 -5.17 -3.08 20.69
N TYR A 139 -4.28 -3.06 19.70
CA TYR A 139 -2.87 -3.43 19.84
C TYR A 139 -2.01 -2.44 19.06
N GLU A 140 -0.88 -2.04 19.67
CA GLU A 140 0.23 -1.39 18.99
C GLU A 140 1.32 -2.42 18.77
N LEU A 141 1.75 -2.54 17.52
CA LEU A 141 2.80 -3.42 17.07
C LEU A 141 3.93 -2.58 16.44
N ASP A 142 5.15 -3.06 16.57
CA ASP A 142 6.26 -2.57 15.77
C ASP A 142 6.05 -2.95 14.29
N LEU A 143 6.05 -1.97 13.39
CA LEU A 143 5.75 -2.20 11.97
C LEU A 143 6.75 -3.14 11.28
N ASN A 144 8.02 -3.08 11.69
CA ASN A 144 9.10 -3.79 11.00
C ASN A 144 9.26 -5.23 11.49
N THR A 145 8.92 -5.49 12.75
CA THR A 145 9.13 -6.80 13.41
C THR A 145 7.84 -7.52 13.80
N GLY A 146 6.72 -6.82 13.88
CA GLY A 146 5.46 -7.34 14.39
C GLY A 146 5.45 -7.54 15.91
N ALA A 147 6.49 -7.08 16.61
CA ALA A 147 6.59 -7.19 18.06
C ALA A 147 5.44 -6.43 18.72
N HIS A 148 4.76 -7.07 19.67
CA HIS A 148 3.72 -6.43 20.45
C HIS A 148 4.34 -5.40 21.41
N LEU A 149 3.89 -4.15 21.31
CA LEU A 149 4.38 -3.04 22.13
C LEU A 149 3.38 -2.68 23.22
N ARG A 150 2.08 -2.65 22.89
CA ARG A 150 1.03 -2.22 23.83
C ARG A 150 -0.33 -2.83 23.51
N THR A 151 -1.11 -3.06 24.56
CA THR A 151 -2.53 -3.48 24.49
C THR A 151 -3.43 -2.35 25.01
N PHE A 152 -4.57 -2.15 24.35
CA PHE A 152 -5.60 -1.18 24.68
C PHE A 152 -6.90 -1.92 24.96
N GLU A 153 -7.03 -2.42 26.19
CA GLU A 153 -8.12 -3.31 26.58
C GLU A 153 -9.31 -2.59 27.23
N GLU A 154 -9.05 -1.51 27.95
CA GLU A 154 -10.06 -0.77 28.72
C GLU A 154 -10.75 0.32 27.90
N SER A 155 -10.02 0.96 26.99
CA SER A 155 -10.53 2.04 26.14
C SER A 155 -9.77 2.09 24.82
N LEU A 156 -10.50 2.35 23.74
CA LEU A 156 -9.95 2.59 22.40
C LEU A 156 -9.83 4.08 22.08
N GLN A 157 -10.16 4.97 23.03
CA GLN A 157 -10.12 6.42 22.80
C GLN A 157 -8.74 6.88 22.34
N GLU A 158 -7.68 6.44 23.03
CA GLU A 158 -6.32 6.81 22.67
C GLU A 158 -5.91 6.35 21.27
N ILE A 159 -6.29 5.13 20.86
CA ILE A 159 -6.05 4.64 19.50
C ILE A 159 -6.82 5.47 18.48
N ASN A 160 -8.07 5.82 18.77
CA ASN A 160 -8.89 6.62 17.86
C ASN A 160 -8.31 8.03 17.68
N ASP A 161 -7.85 8.66 18.76
CA ASP A 161 -7.18 9.98 18.71
C ASP A 161 -5.88 9.90 17.90
N LEU A 162 -5.11 8.82 18.07
CA LEU A 162 -3.90 8.56 17.27
C LEU A 162 -4.23 8.37 15.79
N ARG A 163 -5.33 7.68 15.47
CA ARG A 163 -5.77 7.44 14.10
C ARG A 163 -6.13 8.74 13.39
N GLU A 164 -6.87 9.63 14.06
CA GLU A 164 -7.22 10.93 13.50
C GLU A 164 -5.97 11.74 13.16
N ARG A 165 -4.99 11.76 14.07
CA ARG A 165 -3.68 12.40 13.84
C ARG A 165 -2.87 11.73 12.71
N ALA A 166 -2.91 10.41 12.62
CA ALA A 166 -2.23 9.66 11.57
C ALA A 166 -2.77 10.01 10.18
N THR A 167 -4.10 10.16 10.05
CA THR A 167 -4.73 10.62 8.80
C THR A 167 -4.23 12.01 8.41
N GLU A 168 -4.16 12.95 9.36
CA GLU A 168 -3.62 14.29 9.10
C GLU A 168 -2.14 14.27 8.65
N ILE A 169 -1.33 13.37 9.21
CA ILE A 169 0.08 13.21 8.81
C ILE A 169 0.18 12.61 7.41
N GLN A 170 -0.58 11.56 7.10
CA GLN A 170 -0.58 10.93 5.78
C GLN A 170 -1.06 11.88 4.68
N ASP A 171 -2.02 12.75 4.99
CA ASP A 171 -2.48 13.79 4.06
C ASP A 171 -1.40 14.88 3.82
N ARG A 172 -0.53 15.13 4.81
CA ARG A 172 0.55 16.13 4.73
C ARG A 172 1.85 15.60 4.13
N GLU A 173 2.20 14.36 4.44
CA GLU A 173 3.30 13.59 3.84
C GLU A 173 2.89 13.03 2.45
N GLY A 174 1.62 13.24 2.07
CA GLY A 174 1.03 12.79 0.83
C GLY A 174 1.92 13.12 -0.35
N VAL A 175 2.28 12.07 -1.09
CA VAL A 175 2.97 12.02 -2.38
C VAL A 175 3.51 13.39 -2.79
N VAL A 176 4.83 13.57 -2.71
CA VAL A 176 5.48 14.68 -3.43
C VAL A 176 5.20 14.43 -4.90
N LEU A 177 4.08 14.96 -5.38
CA LEU A 177 3.78 15.00 -6.79
C LEU A 177 4.93 15.79 -7.40
N PRO A 178 5.54 15.30 -8.48
CA PRO A 178 6.58 16.06 -9.15
C PRO A 178 6.05 17.48 -9.39
N GLY A 179 6.87 18.48 -9.06
CA GLY A 179 6.54 19.87 -9.34
C GLY A 179 6.21 20.05 -10.83
N PRO A 180 5.53 21.14 -11.20
CA PRO A 180 5.30 21.44 -12.61
C PRO A 180 6.61 21.30 -13.39
N PHE A 181 6.58 20.54 -14.50
CA PHE A 181 7.75 20.38 -15.35
C PHE A 181 8.28 21.77 -15.77
N ASP A 182 9.45 22.15 -15.28
CA ASP A 182 10.08 23.42 -15.60
C ASP A 182 10.92 23.28 -16.86
N ARG A 183 10.49 23.97 -17.92
CA ARG A 183 11.10 23.88 -19.25
C ARG A 183 12.48 24.54 -19.30
N ASP A 184 12.80 25.40 -18.34
CA ASP A 184 14.03 26.21 -18.35
C ASP A 184 15.23 25.52 -17.68
N SER A 185 15.05 24.27 -17.23
CA SER A 185 16.08 23.47 -16.52
C SER A 185 16.83 22.47 -17.42
N ALA A 186 16.64 22.50 -18.74
CA ALA A 186 17.23 21.56 -19.70
C ALA A 186 18.06 22.26 -20.80
#